data_AF-A0ABD3TS02-F1
#
_entry.id   AF-A0ABD3TS02-F1
#
_cell.length_a   1.000
_cell.length_b   1.000
_cell.length_c   1.000
_cell.angle_alpha   90.00
_cell.angle_beta   90.00
_cell.angle_gamma   90.00
#
_symmetry.space_group_name_H-M   'P 1'
#
loop_
_entity.id
_entity.type
_entity.pdbx_description
1 polymer ?
#
loop_
_entity_poly.entity_id
_entity_poly.type
_entity_poly.pdbx_seq_one_letter_code
_entity_poly.pdbx_strand_id
1 'polypeptide(L)' 'MIVFKLLEGDLMEEYKEFVITFHVETKGGIDLTTWTLEYETRNDDGEHPISLLAYFIAITKDIESHHAVKN' A
#
# COMPACT_ATOMS: atom_id res chain seq x y z
N MET A 1 5.54 8.20 8.16
CA MET A 1 5.72 7.68 6.80
C MET A 1 6.67 6.49 6.87
N ILE A 2 6.31 5.39 6.21
CA ILE A 2 7.15 4.21 6.03
C ILE A 2 7.22 3.93 4.53
N VAL A 3 8.39 3.55 4.03
CA VAL A 3 8.62 3.23 2.62
C VAL A 3 9.20 1.82 2.53
N PHE A 4 8.57 0.97 1.74
CA PHE A 4 8.99 -0.39 1.45
C PHE A 4 9.45 -0.46 0.00
N LYS A 5 10.75 -0.69 -0.22
CA LYS A 5 11.27 -1.02 -1.55
C LYS A 5 11.35 -2.54 -1.67
N LEU A 6 10.62 -3.10 -2.64
CA LEU A 6 10.68 -4.53 -2.91
C LEU A 6 11.95 -4.83 -3.70
N LEU A 7 12.63 -5.90 -3.31
CA LEU A 7 13.87 -6.36 -3.96
C LEU A 7 13.66 -7.68 -4.71
N GLU A 8 12.81 -8.57 -4.18
CA GLU A 8 12.54 -9.91 -4.70
C GLU A 8 11.09 -10.32 -4.41
N GLY A 9 10.65 -11.47 -4.93
CA GLY A 9 9.32 -12.07 -4.75
C GLY A 9 8.39 -11.89 -5.95
N ASP A 10 7.16 -12.41 -5.86
CA ASP A 10 6.22 -12.54 -6.99
C ASP A 10 5.90 -11.19 -7.67
N LEU A 11 5.76 -10.11 -6.90
CA LEU A 11 5.56 -8.76 -7.47
C LEU A 11 6.78 -8.32 -8.31
N MET A 12 7.97 -8.74 -7.92
CA MET A 12 9.18 -8.50 -8.68
C MET A 12 9.33 -9.45 -9.87
N GLU A 13 8.38 -10.33 -10.17
CA GLU A 13 8.30 -11.04 -11.46
C GLU A 13 7.50 -10.25 -12.50
N GLU A 14 6.56 -9.42 -12.06
CA GLU A 14 5.72 -8.56 -12.93
C GLU A 14 6.28 -7.12 -13.08
N TYR A 15 6.83 -6.56 -12.01
CA TYR A 15 7.35 -5.20 -11.96
C TYR A 15 8.89 -5.16 -11.80
N LYS A 16 9.56 -4.31 -12.59
CA LYS A 16 11.01 -4.09 -12.52
C LYS A 16 11.40 -3.34 -11.25
N GLU A 17 10.61 -2.34 -10.91
CA GLU A 17 10.72 -1.58 -9.68
C GLU A 17 9.36 -1.52 -9.02
N PHE A 18 9.34 -1.66 -7.69
CA PHE A 18 8.11 -1.51 -6.92
C PHE A 18 8.43 -0.92 -5.53
N VAL A 19 7.82 0.21 -5.22
CA VAL A 19 7.94 0.92 -3.96
C VAL A 19 6.54 1.19 -3.40
N ILE A 20 6.36 0.85 -2.14
CA ILE A 20 5.12 1.05 -1.40
C ILE A 20 5.38 2.07 -0.32
N THR A 21 4.66 3.19 -0.37
CA THR A 21 4.70 4.21 0.68
C THR A 21 3.42 4.16 1.49
N PHE A 22 3.57 4.03 2.81
CA PHE A 22 2.50 4.14 3.79
C PHE A 22 2.67 5.44 4.58
N HIS A 23 1.67 6.31 4.51
CA HIS A 23 1.67 7.58 5.22
C HIS A 23 0.41 7.70 6.07
N VAL A 24 0.57 8.18 7.30
CA VAL A 24 -0.56 8.52 8.19
C VAL A 24 -0.36 9.96 8.61
N GLU A 25 -1.39 10.77 8.41
CA GLU A 25 -1.45 12.16 8.87
C GLU A 25 -2.64 12.35 9.81
N THR A 26 -2.39 12.88 11.00
CA THR A 26 -3.44 13.22 11.97
C THR A 26 -3.76 14.71 11.90
N LYS A 27 -5.01 15.05 11.57
CA LYS A 27 -5.50 16.43 11.56
C LYS A 27 -6.85 16.50 12.26
N GLY A 28 -6.95 17.36 13.28
CA GLY A 28 -8.22 17.57 13.99
C GLY A 28 -8.78 16.31 14.66
N GLY A 29 -7.93 15.38 15.09
CA GLY A 29 -8.35 14.10 15.68
C GLY A 29 -8.82 13.04 14.67
N ILE A 30 -8.66 13.31 13.37
CA ILE A 30 -8.92 12.36 12.29
C ILE A 30 -7.58 11.89 11.74
N ASP A 31 -7.39 10.58 11.67
CA ASP A 31 -6.23 9.95 11.04
C ASP A 31 -6.55 9.65 9.57
N LEU A 32 -5.81 10.26 8.65
CA LEU A 32 -5.88 9.95 7.23
C LEU A 32 -4.72 9.04 6.86
N THR A 33 -5.05 7.83 6.40
CA THR A 33 -4.10 6.85 5.90
C THR A 33 -4.02 6.89 4.38
N THR A 34 -2.81 7.00 3.84
CA THR A 34 -2.52 7.03 2.41
C THR A 34 -1.56 5.91 2.05
N TRP A 35 -1.96 5.08 1.08
CA TRP A 35 -1.08 4.12 0.41
C TRP A 35 -0.73 4.64 -0.98
N THR A 36 0.56 4.62 -1.31
CA THR A 36 1.08 4.99 -2.64
C THR A 36 1.89 3.83 -3.19
N LEU A 37 1.56 3.41 -4.41
CA LEU A 37 2.29 2.37 -5.15
C LEU A 37 3.00 3.03 -6.33
N GLU A 38 4.32 3.03 -6.29
CA GLU A 38 5.20 3.51 -7.36
C GLU A 38 5.83 2.29 -8.00
N TYR A 39 5.67 2.11 -9.33
CA TYR A 39 6.10 0.90 -10.00
C TYR A 39 6.51 1.16 -11.45
N GLU A 40 7.41 0.31 -11.95
CA GLU A 40 7.76 0.19 -13.37
C GLU A 40 7.38 -1.21 -13.86
N THR A 41 6.52 -1.30 -14.88
CA THR A 41 6.15 -2.59 -15.50
C THR A 41 7.31 -3.16 -16.31
N ARG A 42 7.37 -4.49 -16.42
CA ARG A 42 8.38 -5.12 -17.30
C ARG A 42 8.16 -4.85 -18.77
N ASN A 43 6.90 -4.82 -19.19
CA ASN A 43 6.45 -4.66 -20.57
C ASN A 43 5.39 -3.56 -20.65
N ASP A 44 5.15 -3.04 -21.85
CA ASP A 44 4.19 -1.95 -22.10
C ASP A 44 2.73 -2.36 -21.78
N ASP A 45 2.42 -3.66 -21.80
CA ASP A 45 1.10 -4.22 -21.48
C ASP A 45 0.95 -4.64 -20.00
N GLY A 46 1.88 -4.25 -19.12
CA GLY A 46 1.85 -4.65 -17.71
C GLY A 46 0.62 -4.12 -16.96
N GLU A 47 0.00 -4.96 -16.13
CA GLU A 47 -1.19 -4.59 -15.39
C GLU A 47 -0.89 -3.61 -14.24
N HIS A 48 -1.79 -2.65 -14.04
CA HIS A 48 -1.74 -1.77 -12.89
C HIS A 48 -2.09 -2.54 -11.59
N PRO A 49 -1.39 -2.32 -10.47
CA PRO A 49 -1.56 -3.07 -9.21
C PRO A 49 -2.81 -2.61 -8.41
N ILE A 50 -3.94 -2.42 -9.08
CA ILE A 50 -5.18 -1.90 -8.48
C ILE A 50 -5.77 -2.90 -7.47
N SER A 51 -5.67 -4.19 -7.75
CA SER A 51 -6.08 -5.26 -6.82
C SER A 51 -5.26 -5.23 -5.51
N LEU A 52 -3.95 -5.01 -5.62
CA LEU A 52 -3.06 -4.87 -4.47
C LEU A 52 -3.38 -3.60 -3.66
N LEU A 53 -3.68 -2.48 -4.33
CA LEU A 53 -4.12 -1.26 -3.65
C LEU A 53 -5.44 -1.49 -2.88
N ALA A 54 -6.40 -2.19 -3.49
CA ALA A 54 -7.65 -2.55 -2.82
C ALA A 54 -7.42 -3.44 -1.60
N TYR A 55 -6.46 -4.37 -1.68
CA TYR A 55 -6.03 -5.20 -0.56
C TYR A 55 -5.46 -4.38 0.60
N PHE A 56 -4.59 -3.38 0.34
CA PHE A 56 -4.09 -2.51 1.40
C PHE A 56 -5.18 -1.67 2.07
N ILE A 57 -6.18 -1.23 1.31
CA ILE A 57 -7.36 -0.55 1.88
C ILE A 57 -8.13 -1.52 2.80
N ALA A 58 -8.31 -2.77 2.40
CA ALA A 58 -8.98 -3.78 3.24
C ALA A 58 -8.19 -4.06 4.53
N ILE A 59 -6.87 -4.27 4.45
CA ILE A 59 -6.00 -4.43 5.63
C ILE A 59 -6.12 -3.22 6.56
N THR A 60 -6.13 -2.00 6.01
CA THR A 60 -6.22 -0.78 6.82
C THR A 60 -7.52 -0.77 7.65
N LYS A 61 -8.65 -1.17 7.05
CA LYS A 61 -9.94 -1.31 7.75
C LYS A 61 -9.93 -2.40 8.81
N ASP A 62 -9.24 -3.51 8.55
CA ASP A 62 -9.11 -4.60 9.53
C ASP A 62 -8.25 -4.17 10.72
N ILE A 63 -7.14 -3.47 10.47
CA ILE A 63 -6.27 -2.88 11.50
C ILE A 63 -7.06 -1.85 12.31
N GLU A 64 -7.81 -0.97 11.65
CA GLU A 64 -8.67 0.01 12.33
C GLU A 64 -9.69 -0.72 13.21
N SER A 65 -10.42 -1.71 12.68
CA SER A 65 -11.42 -2.47 13.44
C SER A 65 -10.81 -3.17 14.66
N HIS A 66 -9.58 -3.68 14.53
CA HIS A 66 -8.87 -4.31 15.64
C HIS A 66 -8.45 -3.31 16.73
N HIS A 67 -8.03 -2.10 16.35
CA HIS A 67 -7.49 -1.10 17.28
C HIS A 67 -8.53 -0.09 17.79
N ALA A 68 -9.63 0.12 17.06
CA ALA A 68 -10.76 0.97 17.43
C ALA A 68 -11.54 0.41 18.62
N VAL A 69 -11.41 -0.89 18.91
CA VAL A 69 -11.92 -1.49 20.15
C VAL A 69 -10.93 -1.20 21.28
N LYS A 70 -10.94 0.03 21.79
CA LYS A 70 -10.30 0.39 23.07
C LYS A 70 -11.18 1.36 23.86
N ASN A 71 -11.86 0.78 24.86
CA ASN A 71 -12.53 1.34 26.04
C ASN A 71 -13.70 2.31 25.82
#